data_AF-A0A2G4T289-F1
#
_entry.id   AF-A0A2G4T289-F1
#
_cell.length_a   1.000
_cell.length_b   1.000
_cell.length_c   1.000
_cell.angle_alpha   90.00
_cell.angle_beta   90.00
_cell.angle_gamma   90.00
#
_symmetry.space_group_name_H-M   'P 1'
#
loop_
_entity.id
_entity.type
_entity.pdbx_description
1 polymer ?
#
loop_
_entity_poly.entity_id
_entity_poly.type
_entity_poly.pdbx_seq_one_letter_code
_entity_poly.pdbx_strand_id
1 'polypeptide(L)'
;MNDGNDLEVAYKVLLELETRFNQKPRPGNLGIHGPQIQALTGYVHVFKQHPHPLIINTAILKLADWFRSYNNTVKLYILKVFKEASHHLEKVMNVDETVRRILPILGSNDPIARSLTLRVLGCMSSIIAEKLDVQFGIIQRLELATYKIELQAAIWASDQICEKSSRFAAVIFPKIDKKLRDSFIPLSIKLTIVKIFRHMHEDIGMTREAQNTCLNLLNDPNADSELVIVTLRTLTLLISKGVIDRKEQIDRLLDYALNDTRDSVRYSALHDLSILQKTL
;
A
#
# COMPACT_ATOMS: atom_id res chain seq x y z
N MET A 1 38.16 1.42 9.36
CA MET A 1 39.03 1.40 8.16
C MET A 1 38.55 0.40 7.08
N ASN A 2 37.41 -0.28 7.22
CA ASN A 2 36.91 -1.27 6.23
C ASN A 2 35.78 -0.74 5.32
N ASP A 3 35.06 0.31 5.75
CA ASP A 3 33.86 0.80 5.05
C ASP A 3 34.12 1.33 3.63
N GLY A 4 35.30 1.89 3.37
CA GLY A 4 35.66 2.42 2.04
C GLY A 4 35.74 1.33 0.97
N ASN A 5 36.31 0.17 1.32
CA ASN A 5 36.42 -0.97 0.40
C ASN A 5 35.06 -1.63 0.16
N ASP A 6 34.24 -1.74 1.21
CA ASP A 6 32.88 -2.31 1.10
C ASP A 6 31.94 -1.44 0.23
N LEU A 7 32.07 -0.11 0.33
CA LEU A 7 31.34 0.83 -0.53
C LEU A 7 31.78 0.73 -2.00
N GLU A 8 33.08 0.63 -2.26
CA GLU A 8 33.61 0.49 -3.61
C GLU A 8 33.10 -0.78 -4.29
N VAL A 9 33.11 -1.91 -3.56
CA VAL A 9 32.55 -3.19 -4.03
C VAL A 9 31.06 -3.04 -4.34
N ALA A 10 30.28 -2.40 -3.47
CA ALA A 10 28.86 -2.20 -3.69
C ALA A 10 28.56 -1.34 -4.93
N TYR A 11 29.33 -0.27 -5.15
CA TYR A 11 29.20 0.57 -6.34
C TYR A 11 29.55 -0.18 -7.62
N LYS A 12 30.58 -1.04 -7.58
CA LYS A 12 30.92 -1.89 -8.71
C LYS A 12 29.77 -2.85 -9.07
N VAL A 13 29.14 -3.47 -8.08
CA VAL A 13 27.97 -4.33 -8.30
C VAL A 13 26.80 -3.53 -8.92
N LEU A 14 26.52 -2.31 -8.43
CA LEU A 14 25.49 -1.45 -9.03
C LEU A 14 25.79 -1.12 -10.51
N LEU A 15 27.04 -0.81 -10.83
CA LEU A 15 27.47 -0.52 -12.21
C LEU A 15 27.33 -1.75 -13.12
N GLU A 16 27.64 -2.95 -12.62
CA GLU A 16 27.44 -4.20 -13.36
C GLU A 16 25.95 -4.47 -13.63
N LEU A 17 25.07 -4.23 -12.65
CA LEU A 17 23.62 -4.34 -12.83
C LEU A 17 23.11 -3.34 -13.86
N GLU A 18 23.58 -2.09 -13.81
CA GLU A 18 23.23 -1.07 -14.79
C GLU A 18 23.70 -1.45 -16.21
N THR A 19 24.94 -1.92 -16.33
CA THR A 19 25.50 -2.36 -17.61
C THR A 19 24.67 -3.50 -18.18
N ARG A 20 24.28 -4.47 -17.35
CA ARG A 20 23.44 -5.60 -17.73
C ARG A 20 22.03 -5.15 -18.15
N PHE A 21 21.45 -4.20 -17.44
CA PHE A 21 20.13 -3.66 -17.79
C PHE A 21 20.14 -2.93 -19.14
N ASN A 22 21.24 -2.23 -19.46
CA ASN A 22 21.39 -1.47 -20.69
C ASN A 22 21.88 -2.30 -21.89
N GLN A 23 22.07 -3.61 -21.74
CA GLN A 23 22.46 -4.48 -22.86
C GLN A 23 21.43 -4.41 -23.99
N LYS A 24 21.91 -4.16 -25.21
CA LYS A 24 21.04 -4.00 -26.39
C LYS A 24 20.17 -5.26 -26.57
N PRO A 25 18.86 -5.09 -26.82
CA PRO A 25 18.00 -6.22 -27.12
C PRO A 25 18.47 -6.92 -28.40
N ARG A 26 18.24 -8.23 -28.49
CA ARG A 26 18.39 -8.94 -29.76
C ARG A 26 17.39 -8.36 -30.78
N PRO A 27 17.75 -8.29 -32.08
CA PRO A 27 16.85 -7.78 -33.11
C PRO A 27 15.49 -8.49 -33.07
N GLY A 28 14.40 -7.72 -33.13
CA GLY A 28 13.02 -8.25 -33.13
C GLY A 28 12.36 -8.39 -31.75
N ASN A 29 13.06 -8.09 -30.66
CA ASN A 29 12.52 -8.28 -29.31
C ASN A 29 12.09 -6.94 -28.68
N LEU A 30 10.79 -6.62 -28.77
CA LEU A 30 10.18 -5.36 -28.31
C LEU A 30 9.83 -5.34 -26.79
N GLY A 31 10.01 -6.48 -26.11
CA GLY A 31 9.69 -6.66 -24.69
C GLY A 31 10.84 -6.37 -23.72
N ILE A 32 10.64 -6.76 -22.46
CA ILE A 32 11.75 -6.87 -21.48
C ILE A 32 12.59 -8.11 -21.82
N HIS A 33 13.90 -8.06 -21.62
CA HIS A 33 14.80 -9.19 -21.90
C HIS A 33 15.38 -9.80 -20.64
N GLY A 34 15.83 -11.06 -20.73
CA GLY A 34 16.42 -11.80 -19.61
C GLY A 34 17.47 -11.02 -18.80
N PRO A 35 18.44 -10.33 -19.43
CA PRO A 35 19.42 -9.50 -18.73
C PRO A 35 18.80 -8.37 -17.91
N GLN A 36 17.76 -7.70 -18.41
CA GLN A 36 17.05 -6.64 -17.68
C GLN A 36 16.34 -7.18 -16.45
N ILE A 37 15.69 -8.34 -16.58
CA ILE A 37 15.04 -9.00 -15.43
C ILE A 37 16.10 -9.36 -14.38
N GLN A 38 17.19 -10.01 -14.80
CA GLN A 38 18.29 -10.39 -13.91
C GLN A 38 18.90 -9.18 -13.20
N ALA A 39 19.09 -8.07 -13.93
CA ALA A 39 19.58 -6.83 -13.36
C ALA A 39 18.63 -6.29 -12.28
N LEU A 40 17.33 -6.16 -12.60
CA LEU A 40 16.32 -5.66 -11.66
C LEU A 40 16.20 -6.54 -10.41
N THR A 41 16.20 -7.87 -10.57
CA THR A 41 16.18 -8.79 -9.41
C THR A 41 17.47 -8.71 -8.58
N GLY A 42 18.59 -8.33 -9.19
CA GLY A 42 19.88 -8.15 -8.50
C GLY A 42 19.88 -6.98 -7.49
N TYR A 43 19.06 -5.94 -7.72
CA TYR A 43 18.98 -4.81 -6.79
C TYR A 43 18.51 -5.21 -5.39
N VAL A 44 17.60 -6.17 -5.30
CA VAL A 44 17.15 -6.73 -4.00
C VAL A 44 18.33 -7.33 -3.23
N HIS A 45 19.22 -8.04 -3.92
CA HIS A 45 20.38 -8.64 -3.31
C HIS A 45 21.37 -7.59 -2.81
N VAL A 46 21.60 -6.54 -3.61
CA VAL A 46 22.43 -5.39 -3.22
C VAL A 46 21.90 -4.73 -1.95
N PHE A 47 20.59 -4.56 -1.82
CA PHE A 47 20.01 -3.96 -0.61
C PHE A 47 20.22 -4.79 0.64
N LYS A 48 20.19 -6.12 0.52
CA LYS A 48 20.43 -7.04 1.64
C LYS A 48 21.91 -7.11 2.02
N GLN A 49 22.81 -7.15 1.04
CA GLN A 49 24.25 -7.29 1.28
C GLN A 49 24.94 -5.96 1.62
N HIS A 50 24.48 -4.87 1.02
CA HIS A 50 25.06 -3.54 1.15
C HIS A 50 23.98 -2.52 1.57
N PRO A 51 23.40 -2.64 2.79
CA PRO A 51 22.30 -1.80 3.25
C PRO A 51 22.74 -0.38 3.66
N HIS A 52 23.83 0.13 3.08
CA HIS A 52 24.39 1.44 3.36
C HIS A 52 23.55 2.54 2.69
N PRO A 53 23.16 3.64 3.38
CA PRO A 53 22.28 4.67 2.83
C PRO A 53 22.70 5.23 1.47
N LEU A 54 24.00 5.48 1.24
CA LEU A 54 24.52 5.90 -0.06
C LEU A 54 24.18 4.91 -1.20
N ILE A 55 24.36 3.61 -0.97
CA ILE A 55 24.09 2.55 -1.97
C ILE A 55 22.60 2.44 -2.23
N ILE A 56 21.79 2.39 -1.16
CA ILE A 56 20.32 2.37 -1.29
C ILE A 56 19.84 3.59 -2.07
N ASN A 57 20.33 4.79 -1.73
CA ASN A 57 19.93 6.03 -2.38
C ASN A 57 20.30 6.03 -3.87
N THR A 58 21.54 5.71 -4.23
CA THR A 58 21.98 5.64 -5.63
C THR A 58 21.12 4.66 -6.44
N ALA A 59 20.88 3.48 -5.88
CA ALA A 59 20.09 2.45 -6.52
C ALA A 59 18.62 2.84 -6.70
N ILE A 60 17.99 3.42 -5.67
CA ILE A 60 16.58 3.86 -5.74
C ILE A 60 16.42 5.00 -6.76
N LEU A 61 17.37 5.94 -6.83
CA LEU A 61 17.36 6.97 -7.88
C LEU A 61 17.46 6.36 -9.27
N LYS A 62 18.34 5.37 -9.47
CA LYS A 62 18.48 4.68 -10.75
C LYS A 62 17.22 3.92 -11.14
N LEU A 63 16.61 3.20 -10.19
CA LEU A 63 15.34 2.52 -10.41
C LEU A 63 14.23 3.52 -10.76
N ALA A 64 14.20 4.69 -10.12
CA ALA A 64 13.25 5.74 -10.44
C ALA A 64 13.46 6.33 -11.86
N ASP A 65 14.70 6.48 -12.32
CA ASP A 65 15.01 6.88 -13.70
C ASP A 65 14.46 5.87 -14.71
N TRP A 66 14.68 4.57 -14.46
CA TRP A 66 14.14 3.52 -15.32
C TRP A 66 12.61 3.43 -15.24
N PHE A 67 12.03 3.63 -14.06
CA PHE A 67 10.58 3.62 -13.88
C PHE A 67 9.91 4.71 -14.73
N ARG A 68 10.51 5.90 -14.77
CA ARG A 68 10.02 7.02 -15.59
C ARG A 68 10.06 6.72 -17.09
N SER A 69 11.15 6.14 -17.58
CA SER A 69 11.46 6.11 -19.01
C SER A 69 11.07 4.82 -19.74
N TYR A 70 10.79 3.72 -19.03
CA TYR A 70 10.57 2.40 -19.66
C TYR A 70 9.11 1.94 -19.64
N ASN A 71 8.82 0.84 -20.36
CA ASN A 71 7.47 0.26 -20.47
C ASN A 71 6.93 -0.33 -19.14
N ASN A 72 5.65 -0.72 -19.14
CA ASN A 72 4.98 -1.26 -17.95
C ASN A 72 5.58 -2.55 -17.42
N THR A 73 6.21 -3.36 -18.28
CA THR A 73 6.86 -4.58 -17.84
C THR A 73 8.07 -4.26 -16.95
N VAL A 74 8.91 -3.31 -17.35
CA VAL A 74 10.02 -2.83 -16.50
C VAL A 74 9.48 -2.20 -15.21
N LYS A 75 8.47 -1.33 -15.31
CA LYS A 75 7.81 -0.73 -14.13
C LYS A 75 7.29 -1.79 -13.14
N LEU A 76 6.72 -2.89 -13.63
CA LEU A 76 6.25 -4.00 -12.80
C LEU A 76 7.40 -4.68 -12.03
N TYR A 77 8.54 -4.93 -12.69
CA TYR A 77 9.70 -5.52 -12.00
C TYR A 77 10.32 -4.54 -10.99
N ILE A 78 10.37 -3.24 -11.32
CA ILE A 78 10.79 -2.21 -10.36
C ILE A 78 9.85 -2.20 -9.15
N LEU A 79 8.53 -2.27 -9.34
CA LEU A 79 7.58 -2.39 -8.24
C LEU A 79 7.88 -3.62 -7.35
N LYS A 80 8.24 -4.77 -7.93
CA LYS A 80 8.64 -5.94 -7.14
C LYS A 80 9.88 -5.65 -6.28
N VAL A 81 10.87 -4.94 -6.82
CA VAL A 81 12.05 -4.49 -6.07
C VAL A 81 11.64 -3.58 -4.92
N PHE A 82 10.84 -2.53 -5.16
CA PHE A 82 10.38 -1.62 -4.11
C PHE A 82 9.58 -2.35 -3.01
N LYS A 83 8.76 -3.34 -3.38
CA LYS A 83 8.00 -4.13 -2.43
C LYS A 83 8.90 -4.98 -1.53
N GLU A 84 9.92 -5.62 -2.10
CA GLU A 84 10.85 -6.45 -1.33
C GLU A 84 11.86 -5.61 -0.52
N ALA A 85 12.15 -4.41 -1.00
CA ALA A 85 13.08 -3.47 -0.38
C ALA A 85 12.44 -2.52 0.64
N SER A 86 11.16 -2.69 0.98
CA SER A 86 10.38 -1.69 1.74
C SER A 86 11.06 -1.24 3.04
N HIS A 87 11.66 -2.17 3.79
CA HIS A 87 12.40 -1.88 5.03
C HIS A 87 13.70 -1.09 4.82
N HIS A 88 14.27 -1.13 3.61
CA HIS A 88 15.46 -0.35 3.27
C HIS A 88 15.10 1.07 2.81
N LEU A 89 13.84 1.35 2.45
CA LEU A 89 13.44 2.65 1.91
C LEU A 89 13.60 3.80 2.91
N GLU A 90 13.56 3.52 4.22
CA GLU A 90 13.85 4.51 5.27
C GLU A 90 15.27 5.09 5.19
N LYS A 91 16.17 4.42 4.46
CA LYS A 91 17.56 4.87 4.23
C LYS A 91 17.74 5.73 2.98
N VAL A 92 16.66 6.00 2.23
CA VAL A 92 16.70 6.85 1.04
C VAL A 92 16.89 8.31 1.47
N MET A 93 17.95 8.94 0.98
CA MET A 93 18.27 10.32 1.34
C MET A 93 17.58 11.34 0.42
N ASN A 94 17.56 11.08 -0.88
CA ASN A 94 17.04 12.00 -1.89
C ASN A 94 15.57 11.69 -2.24
N VAL A 95 14.71 11.64 -1.21
CA VAL A 95 13.30 11.27 -1.35
C VAL A 95 12.57 12.16 -2.37
N ASP A 96 12.79 13.48 -2.33
CA ASP A 96 12.17 14.43 -3.28
C ASP A 96 12.53 14.15 -4.74
N GLU A 97 13.77 13.75 -4.99
CA GLU A 97 14.29 13.48 -6.33
C GLU A 97 13.72 12.15 -6.85
N THR A 98 13.54 11.15 -5.98
CA THR A 98 12.81 9.92 -6.29
C THR A 98 11.34 10.21 -6.63
N VAL A 99 10.64 11.00 -5.81
CA VAL A 99 9.24 11.38 -6.03
C VAL A 99 9.08 12.16 -7.32
N ARG A 100 9.95 13.14 -7.60
CA ARG A 100 9.93 13.96 -8.83
C ARG A 100 10.02 13.13 -10.11
N ARG A 101 10.70 11.98 -10.09
CA ARG A 101 10.78 11.06 -11.24
C ARG A 101 9.52 10.20 -11.41
N ILE A 102 8.90 9.80 -10.31
CA ILE A 102 7.82 8.80 -10.29
C ILE A 102 6.43 9.46 -10.39
N LEU A 103 6.20 10.50 -9.60
CA LEU A 103 4.88 11.13 -9.45
C LEU A 103 4.24 11.62 -10.76
N PRO A 104 4.98 12.24 -11.72
CA PRO A 104 4.39 12.71 -12.97
C PRO A 104 3.68 11.63 -13.81
N ILE A 105 4.01 10.35 -13.60
CA ILE A 105 3.42 9.21 -14.32
C ILE A 105 1.93 9.05 -13.98
N LEU A 106 1.47 9.55 -12.82
CA LEU A 106 0.04 9.62 -12.49
C LEU A 106 -0.78 10.46 -13.47
N GLY A 107 -0.15 11.38 -14.21
CA GLY A 107 -0.77 12.17 -15.27
C GLY A 107 -0.82 11.49 -16.64
N SER A 108 -0.29 10.26 -16.79
CA SER A 108 -0.29 9.56 -18.07
C SER A 108 -1.69 9.07 -18.48
N ASN A 109 -1.86 8.79 -19.78
CA ASN A 109 -3.08 8.18 -20.32
C ASN A 109 -3.12 6.65 -20.15
N ASP A 110 -2.10 6.04 -19.53
CA ASP A 110 -1.98 4.60 -19.36
C ASP A 110 -2.40 4.17 -17.95
N PRO A 111 -3.57 3.53 -17.77
CA PRO A 111 -4.05 3.12 -16.45
C PRO A 111 -3.16 2.08 -15.78
N ILE A 112 -2.41 1.26 -16.54
CA ILE A 112 -1.46 0.29 -15.98
C ILE A 112 -0.26 1.04 -15.40
N ALA A 113 0.30 2.01 -16.13
CA ALA A 113 1.39 2.84 -15.64
C ALA A 113 0.98 3.60 -14.37
N ARG A 114 -0.22 4.20 -14.35
CA ARG A 114 -0.76 4.87 -13.16
C ARG A 114 -0.95 3.90 -11.98
N SER A 115 -1.47 2.70 -12.23
CA SER A 115 -1.64 1.66 -11.21
C SER A 115 -0.30 1.24 -10.59
N LEU A 116 0.71 0.99 -11.42
CA LEU A 116 2.06 0.64 -10.95
C LEU A 116 2.68 1.78 -10.15
N THR A 117 2.47 3.03 -10.58
CA THR A 117 2.96 4.22 -9.87
C THR A 117 2.33 4.34 -8.48
N LEU A 118 1.01 4.18 -8.36
CA LEU A 118 0.30 4.19 -7.07
C LEU A 118 0.84 3.09 -6.13
N ARG A 119 1.12 1.89 -6.67
CA ARG A 119 1.72 0.79 -5.89
C ARG A 119 3.13 1.11 -5.41
N VAL A 120 3.97 1.74 -6.24
CA VAL A 120 5.32 2.17 -5.83
C VAL A 120 5.24 3.25 -4.74
N LEU A 121 4.35 4.24 -4.91
CA LEU A 121 4.14 5.28 -3.90
C LEU A 121 3.69 4.69 -2.56
N GLY A 122 2.76 3.71 -2.57
CA GLY A 122 2.36 3.04 -1.32
C GLY A 122 3.49 2.24 -0.67
N CYS A 123 4.38 1.60 -1.44
CA CYS A 123 5.60 0.96 -0.89
C CYS A 123 6.53 1.98 -0.21
N MET A 124 6.57 3.22 -0.69
CA MET A 124 7.36 4.32 -0.14
C MET A 124 6.66 5.08 1.01
N SER A 125 5.49 4.62 1.47
CA SER A 125 4.67 5.34 2.44
C SER A 125 5.43 5.79 3.70
N SER A 126 6.37 5.00 4.21
CA SER A 126 7.19 5.35 5.38
C SER A 126 8.01 6.63 5.23
N ILE A 127 8.35 7.04 4.00
CA ILE A 127 9.18 8.21 3.72
C ILE A 127 8.45 9.34 2.97
N ILE A 128 7.22 9.09 2.47
CA ILE A 128 6.46 10.09 1.70
C ILE A 128 5.08 10.43 2.28
N ALA A 129 4.69 9.84 3.42
CA ALA A 129 3.33 9.99 3.95
C ALA A 129 2.87 11.43 4.11
N GLU A 130 3.76 12.38 4.45
CA GLU A 130 3.42 13.79 4.65
C GLU A 130 3.59 14.68 3.39
N LYS A 131 3.98 14.11 2.25
CA LYS A 131 4.16 14.87 1.01
C LYS A 131 2.80 15.17 0.36
N LEU A 132 2.40 16.44 0.38
CA LEU A 132 1.08 16.90 -0.07
C LEU A 132 0.80 16.63 -1.55
N ASP A 133 1.82 16.75 -2.41
CA ASP A 133 1.74 16.46 -3.84
C ASP A 133 1.45 14.97 -4.10
N VAL A 134 2.08 14.08 -3.34
CA VAL A 134 1.81 12.63 -3.36
C VAL A 134 0.39 12.35 -2.87
N GLN A 135 0.01 12.90 -1.72
CA GLN A 135 -1.34 12.73 -1.15
C GLN A 135 -2.41 13.19 -2.14
N PHE A 136 -2.24 14.38 -2.72
CA PHE A 136 -3.13 14.92 -3.74
C PHE A 136 -3.19 14.04 -4.99
N GLY A 137 -2.05 13.56 -5.48
CA GLY A 137 -2.00 12.64 -6.61
C GLY A 137 -2.79 11.35 -6.35
N ILE A 138 -2.65 10.75 -5.17
CA ILE A 138 -3.40 9.55 -4.78
C ILE A 138 -4.91 9.84 -4.71
N ILE A 139 -5.31 10.94 -4.06
CA ILE A 139 -6.72 11.38 -3.98
C ILE A 139 -7.31 11.57 -5.38
N GLN A 140 -6.59 12.26 -6.25
CA GLN A 140 -7.04 12.53 -7.62
C GLN A 140 -7.23 11.22 -8.41
N ARG A 141 -6.42 10.18 -8.17
CA ARG A 141 -6.62 8.86 -8.80
C ARG A 141 -7.76 8.08 -8.15
N LEU A 142 -7.96 8.17 -6.84
CA LEU A 142 -9.12 7.55 -6.19
C LEU A 142 -10.45 8.07 -6.77
N GLU A 143 -10.54 9.36 -7.06
CA GLU A 143 -11.76 10.00 -7.54
C GLU A 143 -12.00 9.82 -9.04
N LEU A 144 -10.94 9.82 -9.85
CA LEU A 144 -11.05 9.84 -11.32
C LEU A 144 -10.73 8.50 -11.99
N ALA A 145 -10.25 7.49 -11.26
CA ALA A 145 -9.95 6.19 -11.85
C ALA A 145 -11.18 5.55 -12.50
N THR A 146 -11.09 5.28 -13.81
CA THR A 146 -12.13 4.61 -14.59
C THR A 146 -11.92 3.10 -14.65
N TYR A 147 -10.69 2.64 -14.46
CA TYR A 147 -10.34 1.22 -14.51
C TYR A 147 -10.23 0.62 -13.11
N LYS A 148 -10.79 -0.58 -12.93
CA LYS A 148 -10.78 -1.31 -11.65
C LYS A 148 -9.37 -1.47 -11.07
N ILE A 149 -8.38 -1.79 -11.90
CA ILE A 149 -6.99 -2.00 -11.48
C ILE A 149 -6.37 -0.73 -10.87
N GLU A 150 -6.71 0.43 -11.44
CA GLU A 150 -6.21 1.73 -10.99
C GLU A 150 -6.90 2.14 -9.70
N LEU A 151 -8.22 1.98 -9.63
CA LEU A 151 -8.98 2.25 -8.41
C LEU A 151 -8.47 1.39 -7.25
N GLN A 152 -8.23 0.09 -7.47
CA GLN A 152 -7.66 -0.80 -6.46
C GLN A 152 -6.25 -0.37 -6.02
N ALA A 153 -5.43 0.11 -6.96
CA ALA A 153 -4.10 0.63 -6.64
C ALA A 153 -4.19 1.93 -5.83
N ALA A 154 -5.15 2.82 -6.13
CA ALA A 154 -5.36 4.07 -5.41
C ALA A 154 -5.87 3.84 -3.98
N ILE A 155 -6.83 2.92 -3.80
CA ILE A 155 -7.32 2.50 -2.49
C ILE A 155 -6.18 1.89 -1.67
N TRP A 156 -5.39 1.00 -2.28
CA TRP A 156 -4.25 0.40 -1.59
C TRP A 156 -3.18 1.43 -1.21
N ALA A 157 -2.83 2.36 -2.11
CA ALA A 157 -1.89 3.43 -1.79
C ALA A 157 -2.42 4.32 -0.66
N SER A 158 -3.71 4.66 -0.70
CA SER A 158 -4.38 5.41 0.36
C SER A 158 -4.28 4.69 1.71
N ASP A 159 -4.51 3.38 1.72
CA ASP A 159 -4.37 2.53 2.92
C ASP A 159 -2.96 2.57 3.52
N GLN A 160 -1.93 2.51 2.67
CA GLN A 160 -0.53 2.60 3.13
C GLN A 160 -0.18 3.98 3.70
N ILE A 161 -0.70 5.06 3.11
CA ILE A 161 -0.47 6.42 3.62
C ILE A 161 -1.25 6.67 4.91
N CYS A 162 -2.49 6.17 5.03
CA CYS A 162 -3.29 6.28 6.26
C CYS A 162 -2.60 5.64 7.48
N GLU A 163 -1.84 4.56 7.27
CA GLU A 163 -1.06 3.93 8.34
C GLU A 163 -0.02 4.86 8.96
N LYS A 164 0.48 5.84 8.18
CA LYS A 164 1.59 6.73 8.56
C LYS A 164 1.15 8.18 8.79
N SER A 165 0.01 8.60 8.26
CA SER A 165 -0.49 9.98 8.33
C SER A 165 -1.96 10.01 8.76
N SER A 166 -2.17 10.38 10.02
CA SER A 166 -3.51 10.57 10.60
C SER A 166 -4.27 11.71 9.93
N ARG A 167 -3.55 12.78 9.55
CA ARG A 167 -4.11 13.90 8.80
C ARG A 167 -4.64 13.46 7.43
N PHE A 168 -3.90 12.60 6.72
CA PHE A 168 -4.39 12.04 5.47
C PHE A 168 -5.61 11.13 5.68
N ALA A 169 -5.64 10.34 6.75
CA ALA A 169 -6.79 9.50 7.11
C ALA A 169 -8.08 10.34 7.24
N ALA A 170 -8.02 11.47 7.96
CA ALA A 170 -9.14 12.41 8.08
C ALA A 170 -9.59 12.99 6.72
N VAL A 171 -8.64 13.33 5.84
CA VAL A 171 -8.93 13.89 4.51
C VAL A 171 -9.57 12.84 3.58
N ILE A 172 -9.11 11.59 3.64
CA ILE A 172 -9.57 10.55 2.72
C ILE A 172 -10.89 9.92 3.15
N PHE A 173 -11.18 9.89 4.46
CA PHE A 173 -12.38 9.27 5.04
C PHE A 173 -13.68 9.62 4.31
N PRO A 174 -14.07 10.90 4.14
CA PRO A 174 -15.34 11.24 3.47
C PRO A 174 -15.39 10.79 2.00
N LYS A 175 -14.22 10.73 1.31
CA LYS A 175 -14.14 10.30 -0.08
C LYS A 175 -14.38 8.79 -0.22
N ILE A 176 -13.76 8.00 0.67
CA ILE A 176 -13.93 6.54 0.67
C ILE A 176 -15.29 6.11 1.23
N ASP A 177 -15.84 6.82 2.22
CA ASP A 177 -17.19 6.58 2.74
C ASP A 177 -18.25 6.84 1.65
N LYS A 178 -18.13 7.95 0.93
CA LYS A 178 -18.97 8.22 -0.26
C LYS A 178 -18.85 7.10 -1.30
N LYS A 179 -17.63 6.65 -1.60
CA LYS A 179 -17.40 5.54 -2.55
C LYS A 179 -18.01 4.23 -2.05
N LEU A 180 -17.97 3.97 -0.74
CA LEU A 180 -18.50 2.76 -0.12
C LEU A 180 -20.03 2.66 -0.25
N ARG A 181 -20.72 3.80 -0.16
CA ARG A 181 -22.18 3.92 -0.26
C ARG A 181 -22.72 3.84 -1.70
N ASP A 182 -21.84 3.90 -2.70
CA ASP A 182 -22.24 3.75 -4.11
C ASP A 182 -22.69 2.30 -4.37
N SER A 183 -23.93 2.12 -4.81
CA SER A 183 -24.55 0.82 -5.04
C SER A 183 -23.88 0.02 -6.16
N PHE A 184 -23.16 0.67 -7.07
CA PHE A 184 -22.53 0.03 -8.22
C PHE A 184 -21.12 -0.48 -7.92
N ILE A 185 -20.56 -0.22 -6.72
CA ILE A 185 -19.20 -0.67 -6.42
C ILE A 185 -19.15 -2.19 -6.15
N PRO A 186 -18.25 -2.94 -6.81
CA PRO A 186 -18.13 -4.38 -6.58
C PRO A 186 -17.76 -4.71 -5.14
N LEU A 187 -18.24 -5.85 -4.61
CA LEU A 187 -17.88 -6.34 -3.28
C LEU A 187 -16.37 -6.32 -3.03
N SER A 188 -15.56 -6.81 -3.98
CA SER A 188 -14.09 -6.77 -3.87
C SER A 188 -13.49 -5.38 -3.59
N ILE A 189 -14.14 -4.30 -4.03
CA ILE A 189 -13.74 -2.92 -3.75
C ILE A 189 -14.22 -2.50 -2.35
N LYS A 190 -15.47 -2.82 -1.98
CA LYS A 190 -16.01 -2.59 -0.62
C LYS A 190 -15.07 -3.16 0.44
N LEU A 191 -14.66 -4.43 0.28
CA LEU A 191 -13.74 -5.10 1.21
C LEU A 191 -12.41 -4.35 1.38
N THR A 192 -11.87 -3.74 0.32
CA THR A 192 -10.63 -2.96 0.41
C THR A 192 -10.82 -1.60 1.06
N ILE A 193 -11.95 -0.94 0.82
CA ILE A 193 -12.27 0.36 1.43
C ILE A 193 -12.48 0.21 2.93
N VAL A 194 -13.32 -0.75 3.34
CA VAL A 194 -13.65 -0.96 4.76
C VAL A 194 -12.39 -1.12 5.59
N LYS A 195 -11.40 -1.87 5.11
CA LYS A 195 -10.13 -2.07 5.82
C LYS A 195 -9.44 -0.76 6.21
N ILE A 196 -9.52 0.31 5.40
CA ILE A 196 -8.86 1.59 5.68
C ILE A 196 -9.34 2.21 7.00
N PHE A 197 -10.58 1.93 7.41
CA PHE A 197 -11.15 2.47 8.64
C PHE A 197 -10.40 2.06 9.91
N ARG A 198 -9.57 1.01 9.88
CA ARG A 198 -8.69 0.64 11.01
C ARG A 198 -7.69 1.73 11.39
N HIS A 199 -7.40 2.67 10.47
CA HIS A 199 -6.49 3.79 10.71
C HIS A 199 -7.17 5.02 11.30
N MET A 200 -8.48 4.96 11.53
CA MET A 200 -9.28 6.11 11.96
C MET A 200 -9.34 6.26 13.49
N HIS A 201 -8.25 5.96 14.21
CA HIS A 201 -8.23 5.85 15.68
C HIS A 201 -7.64 7.05 16.43
N GLU A 202 -7.06 8.02 15.72
CA GLU A 202 -6.29 9.13 16.31
C GLU A 202 -7.17 10.25 16.88
N ASP A 203 -8.38 10.42 16.33
CA ASP A 203 -9.38 11.37 16.82
C ASP A 203 -10.66 10.63 17.22
N ILE A 204 -11.25 10.99 18.37
CA ILE A 204 -12.44 10.31 18.91
C ILE A 204 -13.65 10.50 17.98
N GLY A 205 -13.81 11.68 17.38
CA GLY A 205 -14.88 11.95 16.43
C GLY A 205 -14.76 11.06 15.19
N MET A 206 -13.57 11.04 14.59
CA MET A 206 -13.26 10.20 13.44
C MET A 206 -13.41 8.70 13.76
N THR A 207 -13.00 8.26 14.96
CA THR A 207 -13.17 6.87 15.42
C THR A 207 -14.65 6.50 15.48
N ARG A 208 -15.50 7.38 16.04
CA ARG A 208 -16.94 7.16 16.13
C ARG A 208 -17.61 7.16 14.75
N GLU A 209 -17.20 8.04 13.84
CA GLU A 209 -17.73 8.03 12.47
C GLU A 209 -17.38 6.73 11.73
N ALA A 210 -16.13 6.30 11.80
CA ALA A 210 -15.68 5.04 11.21
C ALA A 210 -16.39 3.83 11.84
N GLN A 211 -16.55 3.80 13.16
CA GLN A 211 -17.34 2.81 13.89
C GLN A 211 -18.78 2.78 13.39
N ASN A 212 -19.45 3.93 13.32
CA ASN A 212 -20.84 4.01 12.85
C ASN A 212 -21.00 3.52 11.41
N THR A 213 -20.07 3.87 10.51
CA THR A 213 -20.07 3.32 9.15
C THR A 213 -19.94 1.80 9.16
N CYS A 214 -19.04 1.22 9.96
CA CYS A 214 -18.92 -0.23 10.10
C CYS A 214 -20.21 -0.87 10.65
N LEU A 215 -20.80 -0.31 11.71
CA LEU A 215 -22.04 -0.82 12.30
C LEU A 215 -23.20 -0.80 11.30
N ASN A 216 -23.30 0.26 10.49
CA ASN A 216 -24.32 0.34 9.43
C ASN A 216 -24.17 -0.77 8.37
N LEU A 217 -22.94 -1.17 8.03
CA LEU A 217 -22.71 -2.30 7.12
C LEU A 217 -23.12 -3.64 7.74
N LEU A 218 -22.90 -3.81 9.05
CA LEU A 218 -23.24 -5.02 9.80
C LEU A 218 -24.74 -5.19 10.02
N ASN A 219 -25.50 -4.10 10.01
CA ASN A 219 -26.95 -4.11 10.18
C ASN A 219 -27.72 -4.64 8.95
N ASP A 220 -27.04 -4.87 7.81
CA ASP A 220 -27.67 -5.50 6.64
C ASP A 220 -27.78 -7.03 6.86
N PRO A 221 -28.99 -7.59 7.02
CA PRO A 221 -29.16 -9.03 7.25
C PRO A 221 -28.74 -9.88 6.05
N ASN A 222 -28.62 -9.28 4.86
CA ASN A 222 -28.21 -9.96 3.64
C ASN A 222 -26.72 -9.70 3.29
N ALA A 223 -25.96 -9.12 4.22
CA ALA A 223 -24.55 -8.84 3.99
C ALA A 223 -23.75 -10.12 3.71
N ASP A 224 -22.91 -10.07 2.68
CA ASP A 224 -22.00 -11.15 2.32
C ASP A 224 -21.06 -11.51 3.49
N SER A 225 -20.79 -12.81 3.68
CA SER A 225 -19.92 -13.31 4.74
C SER A 225 -18.54 -12.64 4.76
N GLU A 226 -17.93 -12.40 3.59
CA GLU A 226 -16.63 -11.73 3.50
C GLU A 226 -16.72 -10.28 3.96
N LEU A 227 -17.82 -9.58 3.65
CA LEU A 227 -18.04 -8.21 4.09
C LEU A 227 -18.20 -8.14 5.60
N VAL A 228 -18.99 -9.04 6.18
CA VAL A 228 -19.18 -9.13 7.64
C VAL A 228 -17.84 -9.40 8.33
N ILE A 229 -17.09 -10.40 7.88
CA ILE A 229 -15.77 -10.76 8.42
C ILE A 229 -14.79 -9.57 8.36
N VAL A 230 -14.67 -8.93 7.19
CA VAL A 230 -13.77 -7.77 7.03
C VAL A 230 -14.20 -6.61 7.90
N THR A 231 -15.50 -6.36 8.03
CA THR A 231 -16.04 -5.26 8.84
C THR A 231 -15.80 -5.51 10.33
N LEU A 232 -16.06 -6.71 10.84
CA LEU A 232 -15.78 -7.09 12.23
C LEU A 232 -14.28 -6.99 12.55
N ARG A 233 -13.41 -7.50 11.66
CA ARG A 233 -11.96 -7.40 11.83
C ARG A 233 -11.50 -5.95 11.86
N THR A 234 -12.02 -5.13 10.95
CA THR A 234 -11.67 -3.70 10.86
C THR A 234 -12.10 -2.98 12.13
N LEU A 235 -13.34 -3.21 12.58
CA LEU A 235 -13.88 -2.60 13.80
C LEU A 235 -13.06 -3.01 15.03
N THR A 236 -12.68 -4.29 15.12
CA THR A 236 -11.81 -4.82 16.17
C THR A 236 -10.45 -4.12 16.21
N LEU A 237 -9.81 -3.91 15.05
CA LEU A 237 -8.53 -3.22 14.95
C LEU A 237 -8.63 -1.70 15.20
N LEU A 238 -9.75 -1.08 14.83
CA LEU A 238 -10.05 0.32 15.14
C LEU A 238 -10.18 0.52 16.65
N ILE A 239 -11.02 -0.29 17.30
CA ILE A 239 -11.34 -0.20 18.73
C ILE A 239 -10.17 -0.67 19.61
N SER A 240 -9.31 -1.59 19.14
CA SER A 240 -8.13 -1.99 19.91
C SER A 240 -7.13 -0.84 20.09
N LYS A 241 -7.06 0.09 19.12
CA LYS A 241 -6.20 1.27 19.15
C LYS A 241 -6.90 2.54 19.63
N GLY A 242 -8.20 2.69 19.36
CA GLY A 242 -8.97 3.86 19.75
C GLY A 242 -9.22 3.94 21.25
N VAL A 243 -9.37 5.16 21.76
CA VAL A 243 -9.72 5.42 23.18
C VAL A 243 -11.24 5.34 23.36
N ILE A 244 -11.84 4.20 23.02
CA ILE A 244 -13.27 3.92 23.15
C ILE A 244 -13.46 2.64 23.98
N ASP A 245 -14.58 2.56 24.71
CA ASP A 245 -14.96 1.36 25.44
C ASP A 245 -15.03 0.14 24.52
N ARG A 246 -14.31 -0.91 24.89
CA ARG A 246 -14.20 -2.16 24.14
C ARG A 246 -15.37 -3.10 24.41
N LYS A 247 -16.14 -2.88 25.48
CA LYS A 247 -17.20 -3.78 25.94
C LYS A 247 -18.23 -4.08 24.85
N GLU A 248 -18.74 -3.05 24.19
CA GLU A 248 -19.73 -3.22 23.11
C GLU A 248 -19.20 -4.08 21.95
N GLN A 249 -17.91 -3.96 21.65
CA GLN A 249 -17.29 -4.76 20.60
C GLN A 249 -17.10 -6.22 21.04
N ILE A 250 -16.75 -6.47 22.31
CA ILE A 250 -16.66 -7.83 22.86
C ILE A 250 -18.04 -8.49 22.82
N ASP A 251 -19.07 -7.81 23.31
CA ASP A 251 -20.44 -8.32 23.33
C ASP A 251 -20.92 -8.65 21.91
N ARG A 252 -20.62 -7.78 20.94
CA ARG A 252 -20.92 -8.01 19.52
C ARG A 252 -20.20 -9.23 18.96
N LEU A 253 -18.91 -9.38 19.23
CA LEU A 253 -18.16 -10.53 18.72
C LEU A 253 -18.63 -11.84 19.35
N LEU A 254 -19.04 -11.83 20.63
CA LEU A 254 -19.67 -12.97 21.28
C LEU A 254 -21.02 -13.31 20.63
N ASP A 255 -21.84 -12.32 20.32
CA ASP A 255 -23.12 -12.52 19.61
C ASP A 255 -22.89 -13.17 18.24
N TYR A 256 -21.99 -12.64 17.41
CA TYR A 256 -21.64 -13.25 16.12
C TYR A 256 -21.04 -14.66 16.26
N ALA A 257 -20.24 -14.93 17.30
CA ALA A 257 -19.65 -16.25 17.51
C ALA A 257 -20.70 -17.31 17.91
N LEU A 258 -21.70 -16.91 18.71
CA LEU A 258 -22.71 -17.80 19.27
C LEU A 258 -23.94 -17.96 18.38
N ASN A 259 -24.37 -16.88 17.72
CA ASN A 259 -25.70 -16.79 17.10
C ASN A 259 -25.69 -16.66 15.57
N ASP A 260 -24.58 -16.30 14.93
CA ASP A 260 -24.53 -16.21 13.46
C ASP A 260 -24.66 -17.61 12.82
N THR A 261 -25.39 -17.73 11.71
CA THR A 261 -25.62 -19.01 11.03
C THR A 261 -24.45 -19.45 10.15
N ARG A 262 -23.50 -18.56 9.87
CA ARG A 262 -22.39 -18.78 8.94
C ARG A 262 -21.13 -19.11 9.72
N ASP A 263 -20.64 -20.34 9.56
CA ASP A 263 -19.46 -20.81 10.31
C ASP A 263 -18.22 -19.93 10.12
N SER A 264 -17.97 -19.44 8.90
CA SER A 264 -16.82 -18.55 8.63
C SER A 264 -16.87 -17.24 9.44
N VAL A 265 -18.07 -16.68 9.64
CA VAL A 265 -18.28 -15.48 10.45
C VAL A 265 -18.03 -15.80 11.92
N ARG A 266 -18.59 -16.91 12.42
CA ARG A 266 -18.40 -17.36 13.82
C ARG A 266 -16.93 -17.56 14.15
N TYR A 267 -16.19 -18.29 13.30
CA TYR A 267 -14.76 -18.53 13.48
C TYR A 267 -13.95 -17.23 13.44
N SER A 268 -14.29 -16.31 12.53
CA SER A 268 -13.62 -15.01 12.50
C SER A 268 -13.89 -14.20 13.76
N ALA A 269 -15.12 -14.19 14.27
CA ALA A 269 -15.48 -13.45 15.48
C ALA A 269 -14.72 -13.97 16.71
N LEU A 270 -14.58 -15.30 16.86
CA LEU A 270 -13.74 -15.92 17.91
C LEU A 270 -12.27 -15.50 17.79
N HIS A 271 -11.73 -15.47 16.57
CA HIS A 271 -10.37 -14.98 16.36
C HIS A 271 -10.23 -13.50 16.73
N ASP A 272 -11.21 -12.67 16.40
CA ASP A 272 -11.21 -11.24 16.70
C ASP A 272 -11.26 -10.96 18.21
N LEU A 273 -11.97 -11.78 18.99
CA LEU A 273 -11.91 -11.73 20.46
C LEU A 273 -10.49 -11.96 20.98
N SER A 274 -9.74 -12.89 20.39
CA SER A 274 -8.34 -13.16 20.80
C SER A 274 -7.41 -11.96 20.52
N ILE A 275 -7.74 -11.11 19.55
CA ILE A 275 -6.98 -9.89 19.25
C ILE A 275 -7.21 -8.85 20.35
N LEU A 276 -8.46 -8.65 20.78
CA LEU A 276 -8.77 -7.70 21.86
C LEU A 276 -8.11 -8.09 23.19
N GLN A 277 -8.02 -9.40 23.48
CA GLN A 277 -7.35 -9.90 24.69
C GLN A 277 -5.85 -9.58 24.72
N LYS A 278 -5.15 -9.70 23.58
CA LYS A 278 -3.70 -9.43 23.48
C LYS A 278 -3.33 -7.96 23.63
N THR A 279 -4.32 -7.07 23.68
CA THR A 279 -4.15 -5.62 23.77
C THR A 279 -4.49 -5.10 25.18
N LEU A 280 -4.53 -6.01 26.17
CA LEU A 280 -4.58 -5.76 27.62
C LEU A 280 -3.20 -6.01 28.21
#